data_AF-A0A7C3Q658-F1
#
_entry.id   AF-A0A7C3Q658-F1
#
_cell.length_a   1.000
_cell.length_b   1.000
_cell.length_c   1.000
_cell.angle_alpha   90.00
_cell.angle_beta   90.00
_cell.angle_gamma   90.00
#
_symmetry.space_group_name_H-M   'P 1'
#
loop_
_entity.id
_entity.type
_entity.pdbx_description
1 polymer ?
#
loop_
_entity_poly.entity_id
_entity_poly.type
_entity_poly.pdbx_seq_one_letter_code
_entity_poly.pdbx_strand_id
1 'polypeptide(L)'
;MIKKSKKIILAGLTSTITAAYLFGSFAYAKENVDKTHTKSTAKEKLEAYIKFTQILNVIESQYVDDVNTTTLVDKALKGLMTNLDAHSTFMDTKSYKDLSVQTKGEFGGLGISIGMKDGALTVIAPLNGTPAFRAGIKAGDIILKIDDVATIGMNIDESVKLMRGKPKTDVTLTIIRKKELKPLKIKITRDIIKIQSVYAKTIEDKVLYLHVTSFDQKVVEGVKKAIEDNNTTKGIVLDLRNNPGGLLDQAVGLVDLFVDKGVIVSQKGKAQGENIEYKAHKAGTDTKTPIVVLVNGGSASASEIVSGALQDFNRSVVVGEKTFGKGSVQVVMPIGTTEALKLTVARYYLPSGRTIQAVGVTPDITVHLGKIEFKEDPILLKERDLKKHLEEELVKIDGKVSKTSDNNISSENNTTKIDDTIITEEQLYKDAQLKSAVDILKALIITNKGNK
;
A
#
# COMPACT_ATOMS: atom_id res chain seq x y z
N MET A 1 -0.42 80.52 71.95
CA MET A 1 0.75 80.29 71.05
C MET A 1 0.56 78.95 70.33
N ILE A 2 0.69 78.96 69.00
CA ILE A 2 1.01 77.82 68.10
C ILE A 2 -0.08 76.73 67.99
N LYS A 3 -1.10 76.92 67.12
CA LYS A 3 -1.22 76.51 65.69
C LYS A 3 -1.02 75.01 65.38
N LYS A 4 -2.15 74.37 65.04
CA LYS A 4 -2.29 73.08 64.35
C LYS A 4 -1.56 73.04 63.00
N SER A 5 -1.05 71.85 62.65
CA SER A 5 -1.27 71.12 61.39
C SER A 5 0.01 70.50 60.78
N LYS A 6 -0.21 69.33 60.17
CA LYS A 6 0.68 68.56 59.28
C LYS A 6 1.80 67.74 59.93
N LYS A 7 1.46 66.49 60.28
CA LYS A 7 2.25 65.27 59.99
C LYS A 7 1.45 64.02 60.41
N ILE A 8 0.33 63.78 59.74
CA ILE A 8 -0.36 62.47 59.70
C ILE A 8 -0.76 62.23 58.24
N ILE A 9 0.23 62.17 57.35
CA ILE A 9 0.13 61.63 55.98
C ILE A 9 1.54 61.13 55.63
N LEU A 10 1.97 60.03 56.25
CA LEU A 10 3.16 59.28 55.78
C LEU A 10 3.16 57.80 56.16
N ALA A 11 2.20 57.33 56.98
CA ALA A 11 2.06 55.91 57.33
C ALA A 11 0.82 55.26 56.67
N GLY A 12 0.41 55.75 55.50
CA GLY A 12 -0.73 55.23 54.72
C GLY A 12 -0.45 54.99 53.23
N LEU A 13 0.82 55.08 52.81
CA LEU A 13 1.22 54.85 51.42
C LEU A 13 2.20 53.68 51.23
N THR A 14 2.59 53.01 52.32
CA THR A 14 3.51 51.86 52.29
C THR A 14 2.85 50.51 52.59
N SER A 15 1.54 50.48 52.89
CA SER A 15 0.77 49.22 53.02
C SER A 15 -0.21 48.95 51.87
N THR A 16 -0.36 49.87 50.91
CA THR A 16 -1.21 49.69 49.72
C THR A 16 -0.44 49.31 48.46
N ILE A 17 0.90 49.37 48.47
CA ILE A 17 1.73 48.95 47.33
C ILE A 17 2.15 47.47 47.44
N THR A 18 2.14 46.88 48.63
CA THR A 18 2.48 45.45 48.84
C THR A 18 1.29 44.51 48.80
N ALA A 19 0.04 45.02 48.85
CA ALA A 19 -1.17 44.22 48.66
C ALA A 19 -1.61 44.12 47.17
N ALA A 20 -1.05 44.93 46.28
CA ALA A 20 -1.30 44.85 44.83
C ALA A 20 -0.42 43.81 44.11
N TYR A 21 0.58 43.23 44.79
CA TYR A 21 1.51 42.26 44.19
C TYR A 21 1.20 40.78 44.52
N LEU A 22 0.15 40.49 45.31
CA LEU A 22 -0.16 39.11 45.74
C LEU A 22 -1.59 38.63 45.45
N PHE A 23 -2.41 39.39 44.71
CA PHE A 23 -3.73 38.95 44.21
C PHE A 23 -3.95 39.24 42.71
N GLY A 24 -2.87 39.28 41.92
CA GLY A 24 -2.94 39.23 40.45
C GLY A 24 -3.08 37.81 39.92
N SER A 25 -4.01 37.04 40.47
CA SER A 25 -4.40 35.73 39.96
C SER A 25 -5.25 35.91 38.70
N PHE A 26 -4.85 35.24 37.63
CA PHE A 26 -5.72 34.77 36.56
C PHE A 26 -6.54 35.84 35.80
N ALA A 27 -5.83 36.73 35.10
CA ALA A 27 -6.28 37.15 33.78
C ALA A 27 -5.40 36.47 32.72
N TYR A 28 -5.49 35.15 32.63
CA TYR A 28 -5.36 34.52 31.32
C TYR A 28 -6.51 35.09 30.50
N ALA A 29 -6.26 36.21 29.83
CA ALA A 29 -6.98 36.52 28.62
C ALA A 29 -6.77 35.28 27.74
N LYS A 30 -7.78 34.42 27.73
CA LYS A 30 -7.97 33.42 26.70
C LYS A 30 -8.28 34.26 25.47
N GLU A 31 -7.23 34.82 24.90
CA GLU A 31 -7.23 35.25 23.53
C GLU A 31 -7.57 33.95 22.79
N ASN A 32 -8.84 33.84 22.43
CA ASN A 32 -9.23 33.02 21.30
C ASN A 32 -8.48 33.65 20.14
N VAL A 33 -7.20 33.30 20.02
CA VAL A 33 -6.48 33.36 18.77
C VAL A 33 -7.23 32.37 17.91
N ASP A 34 -8.25 32.91 17.25
CA ASP A 34 -8.65 32.44 15.94
C ASP A 34 -7.33 32.21 15.22
N LYS A 35 -6.96 30.94 15.03
CA LYS A 35 -5.77 30.53 14.28
C LYS A 35 -6.02 30.84 12.81
N THR A 36 -6.26 32.11 12.52
CA THR A 36 -6.00 32.69 11.22
C THR A 36 -4.48 32.67 11.11
N HIS A 37 -3.95 31.70 10.37
CA HIS A 37 -2.53 31.69 10.01
C HIS A 37 -2.24 32.93 9.16
N THR A 38 -2.00 34.07 9.81
CA THR A 38 -1.55 35.29 9.16
C THR A 38 -0.17 35.01 8.57
N LYS A 39 -0.03 35.25 7.26
CA LYS A 39 1.26 35.07 6.58
C LYS A 39 2.26 36.03 7.21
N SER A 40 3.42 35.52 7.63
CA SER A 40 4.51 36.35 8.16
C SER A 40 4.91 37.44 7.17
N THR A 41 5.21 38.62 7.71
CA THR A 41 5.76 39.75 6.97
C THR A 41 7.16 39.41 6.41
N ALA A 42 7.64 40.19 5.44
CA ALA A 42 8.98 39.99 4.89
C ALA A 42 10.08 40.15 5.96
N LYS A 43 9.89 41.06 6.92
CA LYS A 43 10.81 41.30 8.03
C LYS A 43 10.92 40.07 8.95
N GLU A 44 9.78 39.53 9.38
CA GLU A 44 9.75 38.34 10.26
C GLU A 44 10.39 37.12 9.58
N LYS A 45 10.18 36.94 8.27
CA LYS A 45 10.84 35.87 7.51
C LYS A 45 12.36 36.02 7.50
N LEU A 46 12.86 37.23 7.26
CA LEU A 46 14.29 37.51 7.25
C LEU A 46 14.91 37.27 8.63
N GLU A 47 14.27 37.77 9.70
CA GLU A 47 14.73 37.54 11.08
C GLU A 47 14.78 36.04 11.43
N ALA A 48 13.78 35.27 10.99
CA ALA A 48 13.77 33.81 11.17
C ALA A 48 14.92 33.12 10.43
N TYR A 49 15.21 33.52 9.18
CA TYR A 49 16.32 32.96 8.41
C TYR A 49 17.69 33.31 9.02
N ILE A 50 17.87 34.55 9.48
CA ILE A 50 19.09 34.97 10.18
C ILE A 50 19.29 34.12 11.45
N LYS A 51 18.24 33.97 12.26
CA LYS A 51 18.28 33.16 13.48
C LYS A 51 18.68 31.71 13.17
N PHE A 52 18.12 31.11 12.13
CA PHE A 52 18.44 29.74 11.72
C PHE A 52 19.91 29.59 11.34
N THR A 53 20.43 30.47 10.48
CA THR A 53 21.84 30.46 10.05
C THR A 53 22.80 30.71 11.21
N GLN A 54 22.47 31.63 12.12
CA GLN A 54 23.28 31.89 13.32
C GLN A 54 23.42 30.64 14.19
N ILE A 55 22.33 29.92 14.43
CA ILE A 55 22.36 28.69 15.24
C ILE A 55 23.20 27.61 14.56
N LEU A 56 23.05 27.41 13.24
CA LEU A 56 23.87 26.44 12.50
C LEU A 56 25.36 26.75 12.60
N ASN A 57 25.76 28.01 12.44
CA ASN A 57 27.16 28.42 12.54
C ASN A 57 27.73 28.23 13.97
N VAL A 58 26.91 28.47 15.00
CA VAL A 58 27.33 28.22 16.39
C VAL A 58 27.52 26.72 16.62
N ILE A 59 26.63 25.87 16.11
CA ILE A 59 26.78 24.41 16.22
C ILE A 59 28.06 23.97 15.48
N GLU A 60 28.27 24.42 14.24
CA GLU A 60 29.45 24.05 13.45
C GLU A 60 30.78 24.46 14.11
N SER A 61 30.82 25.60 14.80
CA SER A 61 32.04 26.11 15.42
C SER A 61 32.27 25.70 16.88
N GLN A 62 31.21 25.33 17.62
CA GLN A 62 31.28 25.09 19.07
C GLN A 62 30.87 23.67 19.49
N TYR A 63 30.31 22.86 18.59
CA TYR A 63 29.99 21.47 18.94
C TYR A 63 31.28 20.68 19.21
N VAL A 64 31.21 19.76 20.16
CA VAL A 64 32.39 19.02 20.65
C VAL A 64 33.00 18.09 19.59
N ASP A 65 32.18 17.65 18.63
CA ASP A 65 32.58 16.79 17.52
C ASP A 65 32.48 17.53 16.17
N ASP A 66 33.22 17.07 15.17
CA ASP A 66 33.12 17.59 13.82
C ASP A 66 31.73 17.32 13.23
N VAL A 67 31.08 18.38 12.74
CA VAL A 67 29.76 18.31 12.11
C VAL A 67 29.81 18.89 10.70
N ASN A 68 29.02 18.30 9.81
CA ASN A 68 28.89 18.77 8.43
C ASN A 68 27.57 19.55 8.28
N THR A 69 27.66 20.81 7.86
CA THR A 69 26.50 21.71 7.74
C THR A 69 25.43 21.20 6.78
N THR A 70 25.79 20.56 5.66
CA THR A 70 24.82 19.93 4.75
C THR A 70 24.01 18.85 5.48
N THR A 71 24.68 18.00 6.25
CA THR A 71 24.02 16.95 7.05
C THR A 71 23.11 17.54 8.14
N LEU A 72 23.51 18.65 8.77
CA LEU A 72 22.67 19.36 9.75
C LEU A 72 21.42 19.94 9.10
N VAL A 73 21.54 20.54 7.91
CA VAL A 73 20.41 21.08 7.14
C VAL A 73 19.44 19.97 6.75
N ASP A 74 19.91 18.83 6.24
CA ASP A 74 19.04 17.70 5.89
C ASP A 74 18.27 17.17 7.10
N LYS A 75 18.94 17.05 8.25
CA LYS A 75 18.32 16.65 9.52
C LYS A 75 17.29 17.68 9.99
N ALA A 76 17.60 18.97 9.86
CA ALA A 76 16.68 20.05 10.20
C ALA A 76 15.45 20.06 9.28
N LEU A 77 15.61 19.87 7.97
CA LEU A 77 14.52 19.76 7.02
C LEU A 77 13.62 18.55 7.33
N LYS A 78 14.22 17.38 7.60
CA LYS A 78 13.47 16.19 8.03
C LYS A 78 12.67 16.45 9.31
N GLY A 79 13.28 17.06 10.32
CA GLY A 79 12.61 17.41 11.58
C GLY A 79 11.53 18.50 11.42
N LEU A 80 11.70 19.44 10.49
CA LEU A 80 10.67 20.42 10.16
C LEU A 80 9.43 19.73 9.58
N MET A 81 9.64 18.80 8.64
CA MET A 81 8.54 18.14 7.95
C MET A 81 7.69 17.26 8.86
N THR A 82 8.28 16.60 9.86
CA THR A 82 7.52 15.79 10.84
C THR A 82 6.56 16.63 11.68
N ASN A 83 6.78 17.94 11.78
CA ASN A 83 5.90 18.87 12.49
C ASN A 83 4.76 19.42 11.60
N LEU A 84 4.78 19.19 10.29
CA LEU A 84 3.70 19.58 9.39
C LEU A 84 2.57 18.55 9.41
N ASP A 85 2.90 17.30 9.08
CA ASP A 85 2.00 16.15 9.15
C ASP A 85 2.81 14.84 9.05
N ALA A 86 2.16 13.68 9.21
CA ALA A 86 2.79 12.35 9.19
C ALA A 86 3.18 11.84 7.78
N HIS A 87 2.91 12.60 6.72
CA HIS A 87 3.07 12.19 5.32
C HIS A 87 3.97 13.12 4.52
N SER A 88 4.19 14.35 4.99
CA SER A 88 5.11 15.32 4.43
C SER A 88 6.54 15.01 4.85
N THR A 89 7.49 15.04 3.92
CA THR A 89 8.89 14.71 4.20
C THR A 89 9.84 15.29 3.16
N PHE A 90 11.07 15.58 3.61
CA PHE A 90 12.20 15.87 2.74
C PHE A 90 12.84 14.56 2.31
N MET A 91 12.94 14.37 1.00
CA MET A 91 13.46 13.17 0.39
C MET A 91 14.88 13.43 -0.09
N ASP A 92 15.84 12.86 0.64
CA ASP A 92 17.22 12.77 0.17
C ASP A 92 17.34 11.89 -1.09
N THR A 93 18.54 11.84 -1.67
CA THR A 93 18.83 11.05 -2.88
C THR A 93 18.39 9.59 -2.79
N LYS A 94 18.56 8.94 -1.62
CA LYS A 94 18.15 7.55 -1.43
C LYS A 94 16.62 7.45 -1.47
N SER A 95 15.95 8.24 -0.66
CA SER A 95 14.49 8.22 -0.50
C SER A 95 13.77 8.56 -1.81
N TYR A 96 14.27 9.56 -2.55
CA TYR A 96 13.69 9.96 -3.83
C TYR A 96 13.86 8.88 -4.90
N LYS A 97 15.03 8.23 -4.94
CA LYS A 97 15.28 7.09 -5.83
C LYS A 97 14.40 5.88 -5.48
N ASP A 98 14.26 5.56 -4.20
CA ASP A 98 13.42 4.44 -3.76
C ASP A 98 11.94 4.67 -4.10
N LEU A 99 11.44 5.90 -3.95
CA LEU A 99 10.10 6.25 -4.42
C LEU A 99 9.96 6.05 -5.93
N SER A 100 10.97 6.43 -6.72
CA SER A 100 10.94 6.20 -8.16
C SER A 100 10.88 4.72 -8.53
N VAL A 101 11.60 3.86 -7.79
CA VAL A 101 11.53 2.40 -7.99
C VAL A 101 10.15 1.87 -7.66
N GLN A 102 9.55 2.34 -6.55
CA GLN A 102 8.22 1.95 -6.13
C GLN A 102 7.16 2.36 -7.17
N THR A 103 7.20 3.60 -7.66
CA THR A 103 6.18 4.10 -8.59
C THR A 103 6.32 3.51 -9.99
N LYS A 104 7.54 3.25 -10.46
CA LYS A 104 7.77 2.58 -11.75
C LYS A 104 7.52 1.07 -11.70
N GLY A 105 7.54 0.46 -10.51
CA GLY A 105 7.48 -0.99 -10.36
C GLY A 105 8.67 -1.69 -11.03
N GLU A 106 9.83 -1.04 -11.10
CA GLU A 106 11.04 -1.62 -11.65
C GLU A 106 12.33 -0.93 -11.20
N PHE A 107 13.43 -1.68 -11.22
CA PHE A 107 14.76 -1.17 -10.92
C PHE A 107 15.84 -1.95 -11.68
N GLY A 108 17.00 -1.33 -11.87
CA GLY A 108 18.18 -2.00 -12.42
C GLY A 108 18.87 -2.88 -11.37
N GLY A 109 19.01 -4.17 -11.64
CA GLY A 109 19.60 -5.12 -10.70
C GLY A 109 19.69 -6.55 -11.23
N LEU A 110 19.76 -7.52 -10.31
CA LEU A 110 20.01 -8.93 -10.62
C LEU A 110 18.76 -9.81 -10.53
N GLY A 111 17.76 -9.38 -9.76
CA GLY A 111 16.55 -10.17 -9.48
C GLY A 111 16.79 -11.30 -8.47
N ILE A 112 17.37 -10.97 -7.31
CA ILE A 112 17.65 -11.92 -6.23
C ILE A 112 16.98 -11.43 -4.96
N SER A 113 16.28 -12.32 -4.25
CA SER A 113 15.89 -12.12 -2.86
C SER A 113 16.97 -12.66 -1.94
N ILE A 114 17.43 -11.83 -1.01
CA ILE A 114 18.54 -12.11 -0.09
C ILE A 114 18.11 -11.84 1.36
N GLY A 115 18.76 -12.51 2.29
CA GLY A 115 18.57 -12.29 3.73
C GLY A 115 19.79 -12.72 4.51
N MET A 116 19.85 -12.33 5.80
CA MET A 116 20.88 -12.85 6.70
C MET A 116 20.44 -14.20 7.22
N LYS A 117 21.31 -15.19 7.06
CA LYS A 117 21.17 -16.49 7.71
C LYS A 117 22.46 -16.81 8.42
N ASP A 118 22.37 -17.06 9.73
CA ASP A 118 23.52 -17.37 10.59
C ASP A 118 24.66 -16.34 10.47
N GLY A 119 24.29 -15.06 10.32
CA GLY A 119 25.24 -13.94 10.16
C GLY A 119 25.86 -13.80 8.76
N ALA A 120 25.47 -14.63 7.80
CA ALA A 120 25.99 -14.59 6.43
C ALA A 120 24.93 -14.14 5.42
N LEU A 121 25.39 -13.35 4.42
CA LEU A 121 24.56 -12.91 3.31
C LEU A 121 24.17 -14.10 2.43
N THR A 122 22.88 -14.46 2.46
CA THR A 122 22.38 -15.70 1.83
C THR A 122 21.27 -15.39 0.84
N VAL A 123 21.28 -16.11 -0.29
CA VAL A 123 20.20 -16.08 -1.28
C VAL A 123 18.99 -16.83 -0.74
N ILE A 124 17.87 -16.13 -0.58
CA ILE A 124 16.58 -16.74 -0.28
C ILE A 124 16.07 -17.44 -1.54
N ALA A 125 15.96 -16.69 -2.64
CA ALA A 125 15.59 -17.24 -3.94
C ALA A 125 15.96 -16.26 -5.09
N PRO A 126 16.41 -16.76 -6.25
CA PRO A 126 16.40 -15.98 -7.48
C PRO A 126 14.97 -15.79 -7.98
N LEU A 127 14.67 -14.63 -8.57
CA LEU A 127 13.39 -14.38 -9.23
C LEU A 127 13.38 -15.06 -10.60
N ASN A 128 12.35 -15.85 -10.90
CA ASN A 128 12.24 -16.56 -12.18
C ASN A 128 12.38 -15.61 -13.38
N GLY A 129 13.13 -16.04 -14.39
CA GLY A 129 13.33 -15.26 -15.61
C GLY A 129 14.18 -13.98 -15.43
N THR A 130 14.83 -13.76 -14.28
CA THR A 130 15.75 -12.62 -14.07
C THR A 130 17.21 -12.99 -14.37
N PRO A 131 18.13 -12.01 -14.49
CA PRO A 131 19.55 -12.29 -14.75
C PRO A 131 20.17 -13.28 -13.80
N ALA A 132 19.87 -13.19 -12.50
CA ALA A 132 20.45 -14.10 -11.52
C ALA A 132 19.93 -15.53 -11.66
N PHE A 133 18.64 -15.70 -11.97
CA PHE A 133 18.08 -17.01 -12.27
C PHE A 133 18.75 -17.63 -13.50
N ARG A 134 18.91 -16.84 -14.58
CA ARG A 134 19.59 -17.28 -15.82
C ARG A 134 21.08 -17.59 -15.58
N ALA A 135 21.74 -16.84 -14.69
CA ALA A 135 23.12 -17.07 -14.30
C ALA A 135 23.31 -18.28 -13.38
N GLY A 136 22.22 -18.98 -13.03
CA GLY A 136 22.26 -20.21 -12.25
C GLY A 136 22.50 -20.00 -10.76
N ILE A 137 22.19 -18.82 -10.22
CA ILE A 137 22.09 -18.60 -8.76
C ILE A 137 20.96 -19.46 -8.20
N LYS A 138 21.15 -20.01 -7.00
CA LYS A 138 20.20 -20.94 -6.36
C LYS A 138 19.88 -20.49 -4.93
N ALA A 139 18.71 -20.89 -4.46
CA ALA A 139 18.33 -20.73 -3.06
C ALA A 139 19.36 -21.40 -2.14
N GLY A 140 19.77 -20.72 -1.07
CA GLY A 140 20.77 -21.18 -0.13
C GLY A 140 22.23 -20.90 -0.52
N ASP A 141 22.49 -20.27 -1.67
CA ASP A 141 23.85 -19.78 -1.99
C ASP A 141 24.26 -18.69 -0.99
N ILE A 142 25.47 -18.78 -0.43
CA ILE A 142 26.04 -17.78 0.46
C ILE A 142 26.92 -16.85 -0.37
N ILE A 143 26.64 -15.55 -0.38
CA ILE A 143 27.41 -14.56 -1.12
C ILE A 143 28.58 -14.12 -0.25
N LEU A 144 29.81 -14.41 -0.69
CA LEU A 144 31.05 -14.01 -0.01
C LEU A 144 31.59 -12.66 -0.48
N LYS A 145 31.43 -12.37 -1.77
CA LYS A 145 31.87 -11.11 -2.38
C LYS A 145 30.90 -10.63 -3.44
N ILE A 146 30.78 -9.30 -3.52
CA ILE A 146 30.13 -8.58 -4.61
C ILE A 146 31.23 -7.78 -5.29
N ASP A 147 31.55 -8.13 -6.53
CA ASP A 147 32.80 -7.78 -7.19
C ASP A 147 34.00 -8.14 -6.31
N ASP A 148 34.83 -7.16 -5.95
CA ASP A 148 36.00 -7.35 -5.09
C ASP A 148 35.73 -7.11 -3.60
N VAL A 149 34.51 -6.68 -3.24
CA VAL A 149 34.12 -6.30 -1.88
C VAL A 149 33.61 -7.51 -1.12
N ALA A 150 34.19 -7.81 0.05
CA ALA A 150 33.71 -8.88 0.93
C ALA A 150 32.39 -8.51 1.62
N THR A 151 31.50 -9.48 1.78
CA THR A 151 30.16 -9.29 2.38
C THR A 151 30.12 -9.58 3.88
N ILE A 152 31.23 -10.04 4.47
CA ILE A 152 31.34 -10.30 5.91
C ILE A 152 31.19 -8.96 6.66
N GLY A 153 30.25 -8.90 7.60
CA GLY A 153 29.94 -7.68 8.36
C GLY A 153 29.14 -6.63 7.57
N MET A 154 28.84 -6.88 6.29
CA MET A 154 28.02 -6.02 5.47
C MET A 154 26.55 -6.18 5.85
N ASN A 155 25.81 -5.07 5.95
CA ASN A 155 24.37 -5.14 6.12
C ASN A 155 23.64 -5.38 4.79
N ILE A 156 22.35 -5.69 4.86
CA ILE A 156 21.53 -5.98 3.67
C ILE A 156 21.48 -4.77 2.72
N ASP A 157 21.32 -3.56 3.25
CA ASP A 157 21.18 -2.33 2.46
C ASP A 157 22.44 -2.03 1.64
N GLU A 158 23.62 -2.21 2.24
CA GLU A 158 24.93 -2.08 1.56
C GLU A 158 25.06 -3.11 0.44
N SER A 159 24.66 -4.36 0.72
CA SER A 159 24.68 -5.44 -0.27
C SER A 159 23.78 -5.12 -1.46
N VAL A 160 22.55 -4.63 -1.19
CA VAL A 160 21.59 -4.20 -2.21
C VAL A 160 22.15 -3.04 -3.02
N LYS A 161 22.83 -2.07 -2.40
CA LYS A 161 23.44 -0.93 -3.09
C LYS A 161 24.50 -1.37 -4.10
N LEU A 162 25.31 -2.38 -3.77
CA LEU A 162 26.33 -2.93 -4.67
C LEU A 162 25.73 -3.78 -5.80
N MET A 163 24.68 -4.56 -5.51
CA MET A 163 24.03 -5.42 -6.50
C MET A 163 23.14 -4.62 -7.47
N ARG A 164 22.50 -3.54 -7.01
CA ARG A 164 21.77 -2.61 -7.89
C ARG A 164 22.72 -1.77 -8.72
N GLY A 165 22.27 -1.34 -9.89
CA GLY A 165 23.10 -0.55 -10.79
C GLY A 165 22.41 -0.27 -12.11
N LYS A 166 23.11 0.42 -13.01
CA LYS A 166 22.58 0.69 -14.35
C LYS A 166 22.36 -0.63 -15.10
N PRO A 167 21.21 -0.84 -15.76
CA PRO A 167 21.01 -2.00 -16.62
C PRO A 167 22.14 -2.13 -17.65
N LYS A 168 22.44 -3.37 -18.06
CA LYS A 168 23.52 -3.75 -18.99
C LYS A 168 24.94 -3.55 -18.46
N THR A 169 25.10 -3.33 -17.15
CA THR A 169 26.42 -3.36 -16.50
C THR A 169 26.60 -4.68 -15.76
N ASP A 170 27.84 -5.14 -15.65
CA ASP A 170 28.15 -6.41 -15.02
C ASP A 170 28.41 -6.27 -13.51
N VAL A 171 28.16 -7.35 -12.78
CA VAL A 171 28.61 -7.57 -11.40
C VAL A 171 29.01 -9.03 -11.24
N THR A 172 30.04 -9.29 -10.46
CA THR A 172 30.51 -10.64 -10.17
C THR A 172 30.15 -11.01 -8.75
N LEU A 173 29.35 -12.06 -8.56
CA LEU A 173 29.11 -12.63 -7.23
C LEU A 173 30.06 -13.79 -6.99
N THR A 174 30.80 -13.75 -5.89
CA THR A 174 31.53 -14.94 -5.41
C THR A 174 30.68 -15.62 -4.36
N ILE A 175 30.24 -16.85 -4.63
CA ILE A 175 29.31 -17.59 -3.77
C ILE A 175 29.89 -18.91 -3.24
N ILE A 176 29.42 -19.36 -2.09
CA ILE A 176 29.54 -20.74 -1.62
C ILE A 176 28.20 -21.43 -1.86
N ARG A 177 28.26 -22.60 -2.50
CA ARG A 177 27.09 -23.45 -2.74
C ARG A 177 27.27 -24.79 -2.04
N LYS A 178 26.20 -25.27 -1.41
CA LYS A 178 26.20 -26.60 -0.77
C LYS A 178 26.60 -27.66 -1.81
N LYS A 179 27.52 -28.55 -1.44
CA LYS A 179 28.11 -29.62 -2.27
C LYS A 179 29.15 -29.18 -3.31
N GLU A 180 29.52 -27.90 -3.35
CA GLU A 180 30.66 -27.43 -4.14
C GLU A 180 31.90 -27.26 -3.24
N LEU A 181 33.04 -27.78 -3.67
CA LEU A 181 34.29 -27.75 -2.87
C LEU A 181 34.99 -26.38 -2.91
N LYS A 182 34.71 -25.56 -3.93
CA LYS A 182 35.35 -24.25 -4.14
C LYS A 182 34.28 -23.17 -4.33
N PRO A 183 34.54 -21.92 -3.90
CA PRO A 183 33.68 -20.79 -4.22
C PRO A 183 33.50 -20.62 -5.73
N LEU A 184 32.28 -20.35 -6.16
CA LEU A 184 31.93 -20.09 -7.56
C LEU A 184 31.93 -18.58 -7.81
N LYS A 185 32.60 -18.13 -8.87
CA LYS A 185 32.48 -16.76 -9.37
C LYS A 185 31.47 -16.73 -10.50
N ILE A 186 30.38 -16.01 -10.31
CA ILE A 186 29.28 -15.91 -11.27
C ILE A 186 29.18 -14.45 -11.72
N LYS A 187 29.50 -14.22 -12.99
CA LYS A 187 29.31 -12.91 -13.63
C LYS A 187 27.86 -12.78 -14.07
N ILE A 188 27.20 -11.70 -13.64
CA ILE A 188 25.80 -11.43 -13.91
C ILE A 188 25.68 -10.03 -14.52
N THR A 189 25.06 -9.93 -15.70
CA THR A 189 24.74 -8.65 -16.31
C THR A 189 23.42 -8.14 -15.74
N ARG A 190 23.44 -6.94 -15.14
CA ARG A 190 22.24 -6.28 -14.60
C ARG A 190 21.22 -6.05 -15.69
N ASP A 191 19.94 -6.16 -15.33
CA ASP A 191 18.82 -5.89 -16.22
C ASP A 191 17.74 -5.11 -15.47
N ILE A 192 16.69 -4.70 -16.17
CA ILE A 192 15.50 -4.09 -15.57
C ILE A 192 14.69 -5.22 -14.91
N ILE A 193 14.66 -5.19 -13.58
CA ILE A 193 13.87 -6.12 -12.77
C ILE A 193 12.50 -5.51 -12.56
N LYS A 194 11.47 -6.21 -13.04
CA LYS A 194 10.07 -5.82 -12.87
C LYS A 194 9.57 -6.34 -11.53
N ILE A 195 8.95 -5.47 -10.75
CA ILE A 195 8.22 -5.83 -9.54
C ILE A 195 6.79 -6.17 -9.99
N GLN A 196 6.31 -7.37 -9.64
CA GLN A 196 4.95 -7.76 -9.98
C GLN A 196 3.98 -7.12 -8.98
N SER A 197 3.12 -6.22 -9.47
CA SER A 197 2.09 -5.53 -8.69
C SER A 197 0.71 -6.15 -8.82
N VAL A 198 0.47 -6.93 -9.87
CA VAL A 198 -0.82 -7.58 -10.17
C VAL A 198 -0.62 -9.08 -10.27
N TYR A 199 -1.31 -9.86 -9.43
CA TYR A 199 -1.33 -11.32 -9.50
C TYR A 199 -2.71 -11.76 -9.96
N ALA A 200 -2.76 -12.67 -10.93
CA ALA A 200 -4.00 -13.22 -11.45
C ALA A 200 -4.05 -14.72 -11.19
N LYS A 201 -5.18 -15.20 -10.68
CA LYS A 201 -5.48 -16.62 -10.51
C LYS A 201 -6.93 -16.91 -10.87
N THR A 202 -7.25 -18.17 -11.16
CA THR A 202 -8.63 -18.61 -11.38
C THR A 202 -9.16 -19.38 -10.16
N ILE A 203 -10.47 -19.27 -9.94
CA ILE A 203 -11.24 -20.04 -8.95
C ILE A 203 -12.40 -20.71 -9.70
N GLU A 204 -12.51 -22.04 -9.59
CA GLU A 204 -13.61 -22.85 -10.14
C GLU A 204 -13.95 -22.56 -11.64
N ASP A 205 -12.91 -22.32 -12.46
CA ASP A 205 -12.95 -22.05 -13.91
C ASP A 205 -13.81 -20.87 -14.37
N LYS A 206 -14.37 -20.07 -13.46
CA LYS A 206 -15.35 -19.01 -13.79
C LYS A 206 -15.13 -17.71 -13.04
N VAL A 207 -14.27 -17.69 -12.03
CA VAL A 207 -13.96 -16.48 -11.27
C VAL A 207 -12.50 -16.13 -11.47
N LEU A 208 -12.25 -14.87 -11.79
CA LEU A 208 -10.91 -14.30 -11.87
C LEU A 208 -10.58 -13.60 -10.56
N TYR A 209 -9.57 -14.08 -9.87
CA TYR A 209 -9.00 -13.44 -8.69
C TYR A 209 -7.82 -12.55 -9.12
N LEU A 210 -7.93 -11.25 -8.84
CA LEU A 210 -6.91 -10.24 -9.12
C LEU A 210 -6.43 -9.64 -7.81
N HIS A 211 -5.19 -9.90 -7.44
CA HIS A 211 -4.57 -9.29 -6.27
C HIS A 211 -3.62 -8.17 -6.70
N VAL A 212 -3.97 -6.93 -6.33
CA VAL A 212 -3.14 -5.76 -6.57
C VAL A 212 -2.41 -5.42 -5.28
N THR A 213 -1.09 -5.59 -5.24
CA THR A 213 -0.28 -5.41 -4.02
C THR A 213 0.20 -3.96 -3.82
N SER A 214 0.29 -3.17 -4.89
CA SER A 214 0.59 -1.74 -4.87
C SER A 214 0.20 -1.08 -6.20
N PHE A 215 -0.03 0.23 -6.21
CA PHE A 215 -0.35 1.01 -7.40
C PHE A 215 0.91 1.63 -8.05
N ASP A 216 1.65 0.82 -8.81
CA ASP A 216 2.70 1.30 -9.71
C ASP A 216 2.17 1.54 -11.12
N GLN A 217 3.00 2.11 -12.00
CA GLN A 217 2.64 2.50 -13.38
C GLN A 217 2.08 1.37 -14.25
N LYS A 218 2.16 0.10 -13.82
CA LYS A 218 1.82 -1.08 -14.61
C LYS A 218 0.48 -1.70 -14.20
N VAL A 219 -0.17 -1.20 -13.15
CA VAL A 219 -1.38 -1.83 -12.60
C VAL A 219 -2.52 -1.88 -13.60
N VAL A 220 -2.85 -0.77 -14.25
CA VAL A 220 -3.99 -0.73 -15.20
C VAL A 220 -3.75 -1.69 -16.36
N GLU A 221 -2.56 -1.66 -16.95
CA GLU A 221 -2.19 -2.57 -18.04
C GLU A 221 -2.20 -4.04 -17.57
N GLY A 222 -1.65 -4.32 -16.39
CA GLY A 222 -1.59 -5.67 -15.82
C GLY A 222 -2.98 -6.25 -15.53
N VAL A 223 -3.88 -5.45 -14.97
CA VAL A 223 -5.28 -5.86 -14.72
C VAL A 223 -6.00 -6.09 -16.04
N LYS A 224 -5.89 -5.16 -17.00
CA LYS A 224 -6.52 -5.30 -18.31
C LYS A 224 -6.07 -6.58 -19.02
N LYS A 225 -4.76 -6.83 -19.05
CA LYS A 225 -4.19 -8.04 -19.61
C LYS A 225 -4.70 -9.29 -18.91
N ALA A 226 -4.76 -9.31 -17.57
CA ALA A 226 -5.27 -10.46 -16.83
C ALA A 226 -6.74 -10.76 -17.16
N ILE A 227 -7.57 -9.74 -17.41
CA ILE A 227 -8.96 -9.89 -17.85
C ILE A 227 -9.01 -10.42 -19.30
N GLU A 228 -8.18 -9.90 -20.20
CA GLU A 228 -8.10 -10.35 -21.60
C GLU A 228 -7.67 -11.81 -21.71
N ASP A 229 -6.64 -12.21 -20.95
CA ASP A 229 -6.12 -13.57 -20.88
C ASP A 229 -7.15 -14.56 -20.26
N ASN A 230 -8.16 -14.04 -19.54
CA ASN A 230 -9.22 -14.80 -18.89
C ASN A 230 -10.62 -14.37 -19.35
N ASN A 231 -10.80 -14.13 -20.66
CA ASN A 231 -12.02 -13.58 -21.25
C ASN A 231 -13.30 -14.43 -21.04
N THR A 232 -13.17 -15.66 -20.57
CA THR A 232 -14.29 -16.55 -20.23
C THR A 232 -14.84 -16.32 -18.82
N THR A 233 -14.14 -15.51 -18.00
CA THR A 233 -14.53 -15.22 -16.62
C THR A 233 -15.95 -14.68 -16.52
N LYS A 234 -16.65 -15.10 -15.48
CA LYS A 234 -18.03 -14.69 -15.18
C LYS A 234 -18.09 -13.69 -14.04
N GLY A 235 -17.00 -13.47 -13.31
CA GLY A 235 -16.92 -12.51 -12.22
C GLY A 235 -15.49 -12.27 -11.78
N ILE A 236 -15.26 -11.15 -11.11
CA ILE A 236 -13.93 -10.72 -10.65
C ILE A 236 -13.95 -10.55 -9.14
N VAL A 237 -12.97 -11.14 -8.46
CA VAL A 237 -12.59 -10.74 -7.10
C VAL A 237 -11.36 -9.84 -7.21
N LEU A 238 -11.49 -8.57 -6.83
CA LEU A 238 -10.40 -7.62 -6.77
C LEU A 238 -9.89 -7.52 -5.33
N ASP A 239 -8.73 -8.09 -5.06
CA ASP A 239 -8.12 -8.10 -3.74
C ASP A 239 -7.15 -6.93 -3.57
N LEU A 240 -7.49 -6.03 -2.64
CA LEU A 240 -6.71 -4.85 -2.25
C LEU A 240 -6.23 -4.94 -0.79
N ARG A 241 -6.33 -6.11 -0.16
CA ARG A 241 -5.88 -6.32 1.23
C ARG A 241 -4.38 -6.09 1.31
N ASN A 242 -3.94 -5.41 2.37
CA ASN A 242 -2.54 -5.05 2.62
C ASN A 242 -1.89 -4.19 1.51
N ASN A 243 -2.68 -3.56 0.64
CA ASN A 243 -2.17 -2.65 -0.38
C ASN A 243 -2.15 -1.20 0.16
N PRO A 244 -0.97 -0.61 0.40
CA PRO A 244 -0.82 0.73 0.97
C PRO A 244 -1.15 1.87 -0.01
N GLY A 245 -1.54 1.53 -1.24
CA GLY A 245 -1.84 2.44 -2.32
C GLY A 245 -0.68 2.61 -3.28
N GLY A 246 -0.50 3.85 -3.77
CA GLY A 246 0.49 4.21 -4.77
C GLY A 246 -0.01 5.35 -5.64
N LEU A 247 0.18 5.24 -6.95
CA LEU A 247 -0.14 6.25 -7.94
C LEU A 247 -1.65 6.47 -8.10
N LEU A 248 -2.06 7.74 -8.06
CA LEU A 248 -3.46 8.16 -8.19
C LEU A 248 -4.03 7.84 -9.57
N ASP A 249 -3.27 8.10 -10.63
CA ASP A 249 -3.68 7.85 -12.03
C ASP A 249 -3.99 6.37 -12.26
N GLN A 250 -3.24 5.47 -11.60
CA GLN A 250 -3.47 4.04 -11.67
C GLN A 250 -4.72 3.61 -10.90
N ALA A 251 -5.01 4.26 -9.77
CA ALA A 251 -6.25 4.07 -9.04
C ALA A 251 -7.46 4.52 -9.87
N VAL A 252 -7.39 5.72 -10.44
CA VAL A 252 -8.42 6.27 -11.32
C VAL A 252 -8.63 5.36 -12.52
N GLY A 253 -7.55 4.99 -13.22
CA GLY A 253 -7.62 4.11 -14.38
C GLY A 253 -8.20 2.73 -14.05
N LEU A 254 -7.91 2.18 -12.86
CA LEU A 254 -8.49 0.90 -12.43
C LEU A 254 -10.00 1.01 -12.21
N VAL A 255 -10.50 2.10 -11.62
CA VAL A 255 -11.95 2.33 -11.51
C VAL A 255 -12.57 2.54 -12.89
N ASP A 256 -11.88 3.25 -13.78
CA ASP A 256 -12.32 3.56 -15.14
C ASP A 256 -12.50 2.30 -16.03
N LEU A 257 -11.82 1.20 -15.69
CA LEU A 257 -12.07 -0.10 -16.34
C LEU A 257 -13.49 -0.63 -16.08
N PHE A 258 -14.16 -0.18 -15.03
CA PHE A 258 -15.43 -0.76 -14.57
C PHE A 258 -16.59 0.25 -14.45
N VAL A 259 -16.32 1.55 -14.54
CA VAL A 259 -17.29 2.65 -14.44
C VAL A 259 -17.21 3.50 -15.70
N ASP A 260 -18.36 3.78 -16.34
CA ASP A 260 -18.39 4.42 -17.68
C ASP A 260 -18.68 5.93 -17.67
N LYS A 261 -19.08 6.48 -16.52
CA LYS A 261 -19.42 7.90 -16.33
C LYS A 261 -19.35 8.34 -14.86
N GLY A 262 -19.18 9.64 -14.65
CA GLY A 262 -19.18 10.27 -13.32
C GLY A 262 -17.79 10.68 -12.85
N VAL A 263 -17.72 11.35 -11.70
CA VAL A 263 -16.45 11.73 -11.05
C VAL A 263 -15.99 10.56 -10.19
N ILE A 264 -14.85 9.97 -10.50
CA ILE A 264 -14.24 8.85 -9.75
C ILE A 264 -13.69 9.35 -8.42
N VAL A 265 -12.98 10.47 -8.45
CA VAL A 265 -12.41 11.11 -7.26
C VAL A 265 -12.21 12.58 -7.54
N SER A 266 -12.39 13.41 -6.53
CA SER A 266 -12.02 14.83 -6.57
C SER A 266 -10.94 15.14 -5.55
N GLN A 267 -10.00 15.98 -5.96
CA GLN A 267 -8.97 16.58 -5.13
C GLN A 267 -9.41 17.99 -4.77
N LYS A 268 -9.43 18.34 -3.49
CA LYS A 268 -9.71 19.71 -3.03
C LYS A 268 -8.55 20.28 -2.24
N GLY A 269 -7.97 21.35 -2.76
CA GLY A 269 -6.79 22.05 -2.22
C GLY A 269 -7.15 23.17 -1.25
N LYS A 270 -6.17 24.05 -0.98
CA LYS A 270 -6.38 25.23 -0.14
C LYS A 270 -7.15 26.32 -0.87
N ALA A 271 -6.91 26.46 -2.18
CA ALA A 271 -7.64 27.39 -3.04
C ALA A 271 -8.61 26.65 -3.96
N GLN A 272 -9.74 27.26 -4.29
CA GLN A 272 -10.75 26.65 -5.16
C GLN A 272 -10.20 26.31 -6.56
N GLY A 273 -9.27 27.12 -7.08
CA GLY A 273 -8.59 26.86 -8.35
C GLY A 273 -7.64 25.67 -8.34
N GLU A 274 -7.34 25.09 -7.17
CA GLU A 274 -6.54 23.87 -7.02
C GLU A 274 -7.40 22.59 -7.01
N ASN A 275 -8.72 22.73 -7.16
CA ASN A 275 -9.63 21.60 -7.19
C ASN A 275 -9.53 20.89 -8.55
N ILE A 276 -9.36 19.56 -8.51
CA ILE A 276 -9.25 18.72 -9.70
C ILE A 276 -10.28 17.60 -9.59
N GLU A 277 -11.01 17.33 -10.67
CA GLU A 277 -11.91 16.18 -10.78
C GLU A 277 -11.33 15.17 -11.77
N TYR A 278 -11.29 13.90 -11.36
CA TYR A 278 -10.92 12.79 -12.21
C TYR A 278 -12.22 12.05 -12.60
N LYS A 279 -12.49 11.97 -13.90
CA LYS A 279 -13.77 11.48 -14.44
C LYS A 279 -13.59 10.15 -15.16
N ALA A 280 -14.65 9.35 -15.15
CA ALA A 280 -14.73 8.11 -15.90
C ALA A 280 -15.02 8.35 -17.39
N HIS A 281 -14.60 7.40 -18.22
CA HIS A 281 -14.73 7.38 -19.67
C HIS A 281 -15.40 6.08 -20.11
N LYS A 282 -16.29 6.19 -21.10
CA LYS A 282 -17.11 5.06 -21.56
C LYS A 282 -16.35 4.02 -22.40
N ALA A 283 -15.25 4.40 -23.03
CA ALA A 283 -14.61 3.56 -24.04
C ALA A 283 -13.85 2.38 -23.40
N GLY A 284 -14.26 1.16 -23.73
CA GLY A 284 -13.58 -0.06 -23.27
C GLY A 284 -13.90 -0.48 -21.83
N THR A 285 -14.90 0.14 -21.20
CA THR A 285 -15.33 -0.17 -19.84
C THR A 285 -16.14 -1.47 -19.77
N ASP A 286 -15.83 -2.32 -18.79
CA ASP A 286 -16.66 -3.46 -18.41
C ASP A 286 -17.67 -3.07 -17.32
N THR A 287 -18.89 -2.77 -17.75
CA THR A 287 -20.02 -2.45 -16.86
C THR A 287 -20.86 -3.65 -16.46
N LYS A 288 -20.55 -4.86 -16.94
CA LYS A 288 -21.46 -6.02 -16.85
C LYS A 288 -20.92 -7.13 -15.95
N THR A 289 -19.62 -7.36 -15.94
CA THR A 289 -19.03 -8.44 -15.14
C THR A 289 -19.20 -8.13 -13.65
N PRO A 290 -19.83 -9.00 -12.86
CA PRO A 290 -19.91 -8.84 -11.41
C PRO A 290 -18.54 -8.69 -10.76
N ILE A 291 -18.42 -7.80 -9.77
CA ILE A 291 -17.16 -7.53 -9.05
C ILE A 291 -17.41 -7.53 -7.55
N VAL A 292 -16.52 -8.19 -6.81
CA VAL A 292 -16.39 -8.07 -5.35
C VAL A 292 -14.98 -7.57 -5.04
N VAL A 293 -14.87 -6.58 -4.15
CA VAL A 293 -13.59 -5.99 -3.73
C VAL A 293 -13.26 -6.43 -2.31
N LEU A 294 -12.08 -7.01 -2.08
CA LEU A 294 -11.58 -7.37 -0.75
C LEU A 294 -10.70 -6.26 -0.18
N VAL A 295 -10.96 -5.87 1.07
CA VAL A 295 -10.20 -4.83 1.78
C VAL A 295 -9.92 -5.21 3.23
N ASN A 296 -8.90 -4.59 3.83
CA ASN A 296 -8.62 -4.69 5.26
C ASN A 296 -7.94 -3.41 5.78
N GLY A 297 -7.53 -3.40 7.06
CA GLY A 297 -6.84 -2.26 7.67
C GLY A 297 -5.50 -1.87 7.03
N GLY A 298 -4.92 -2.73 6.20
CA GLY A 298 -3.73 -2.43 5.39
C GLY A 298 -4.03 -1.82 4.02
N SER A 299 -5.30 -1.81 3.59
CA SER A 299 -5.75 -1.10 2.39
C SER A 299 -5.75 0.41 2.66
N ALA A 300 -4.98 1.18 1.90
CA ALA A 300 -4.84 2.63 2.11
C ALA A 300 -4.79 3.42 0.80
N SER A 301 -5.13 4.71 0.85
CA SER A 301 -4.90 5.70 -0.21
C SER A 301 -5.52 5.29 -1.55
N ALA A 302 -4.73 5.02 -2.59
CA ALA A 302 -5.24 4.56 -3.90
C ALA A 302 -6.19 3.35 -3.77
N SER A 303 -5.90 2.40 -2.88
CA SER A 303 -6.77 1.24 -2.62
C SER A 303 -8.15 1.67 -2.13
N GLU A 304 -8.20 2.71 -1.28
CA GLU A 304 -9.44 3.26 -0.72
C GLU A 304 -10.21 4.10 -1.74
N ILE A 305 -9.50 4.74 -2.68
CA ILE A 305 -10.13 5.40 -3.83
C ILE A 305 -10.82 4.36 -4.70
N VAL A 306 -10.15 3.25 -5.02
CA VAL A 306 -10.74 2.19 -5.86
C VAL A 306 -11.92 1.53 -5.17
N SER A 307 -11.75 1.03 -3.94
CA SER A 307 -12.83 0.35 -3.22
C SER A 307 -14.00 1.31 -2.92
N GLY A 308 -13.70 2.53 -2.49
CA GLY A 308 -14.70 3.53 -2.14
C GLY A 308 -15.45 4.08 -3.35
N ALA A 309 -14.78 4.32 -4.49
CA ALA A 309 -15.45 4.77 -5.69
C ALA A 309 -16.34 3.67 -6.30
N LEU A 310 -15.83 2.44 -6.40
CA LEU A 310 -16.64 1.32 -6.89
C LEU A 310 -17.85 1.04 -5.99
N GLN A 311 -17.71 1.23 -4.67
CA GLN A 311 -18.82 1.19 -3.72
C GLN A 311 -19.83 2.32 -3.97
N ASP A 312 -19.36 3.58 -4.09
CA ASP A 312 -20.24 4.75 -4.30
C ASP A 312 -21.01 4.68 -5.63
N PHE A 313 -20.44 4.04 -6.66
CA PHE A 313 -21.11 3.77 -7.93
C PHE A 313 -22.05 2.56 -7.89
N ASN A 314 -22.16 1.85 -6.76
CA ASN A 314 -22.81 0.53 -6.66
C ASN A 314 -22.29 -0.47 -7.70
N ARG A 315 -21.01 -0.36 -8.07
CA ARG A 315 -20.37 -1.18 -9.11
C ARG A 315 -19.81 -2.50 -8.55
N SER A 316 -19.47 -2.51 -7.27
CA SER A 316 -18.97 -3.70 -6.56
C SER A 316 -19.50 -3.77 -5.15
N VAL A 317 -19.55 -4.98 -4.60
CA VAL A 317 -19.69 -5.20 -3.14
C VAL A 317 -18.31 -5.20 -2.51
N VAL A 318 -18.10 -4.41 -1.47
CA VAL A 318 -16.85 -4.35 -0.69
C VAL A 318 -16.95 -5.29 0.52
N VAL A 319 -15.99 -6.20 0.66
CA VAL A 319 -15.98 -7.27 1.66
C VAL A 319 -14.68 -7.21 2.48
N GLY A 320 -14.77 -7.49 3.78
CA GLY A 320 -13.60 -7.66 4.64
C GLY A 320 -13.67 -6.76 5.87
N GLU A 321 -12.61 -5.98 6.10
CA GLU A 321 -12.51 -5.11 7.28
C GLU A 321 -12.25 -3.66 6.87
N LYS A 322 -12.58 -2.74 7.78
CA LYS A 322 -12.43 -1.29 7.57
C LYS A 322 -11.00 -0.92 7.18
N THR A 323 -10.87 -0.03 6.20
CA THR A 323 -9.57 0.40 5.66
C THR A 323 -8.85 1.44 6.53
N PHE A 324 -7.61 1.77 6.16
CA PHE A 324 -6.70 2.60 6.95
C PHE A 324 -7.17 4.05 7.21
N GLY A 325 -7.77 4.70 6.21
CA GLY A 325 -8.25 6.09 6.30
C GLY A 325 -7.27 7.16 5.84
N LYS A 326 -6.53 6.94 4.75
CA LYS A 326 -5.62 7.95 4.19
C LYS A 326 -6.25 8.63 2.97
N GLY A 327 -6.82 9.82 3.22
CA GLY A 327 -7.46 10.67 2.21
C GLY A 327 -6.69 11.92 1.83
N SER A 328 -5.39 11.99 2.10
CA SER A 328 -4.54 13.13 1.79
C SER A 328 -3.79 12.96 0.46
N VAL A 329 -3.65 14.06 -0.28
CA VAL A 329 -2.90 14.12 -1.55
C VAL A 329 -1.50 14.63 -1.27
N GLN A 330 -0.49 13.85 -1.67
CA GLN A 330 0.90 14.29 -1.65
C GLN A 330 1.37 14.64 -3.06
N VAL A 331 2.07 15.77 -3.19
CA VAL A 331 2.82 16.13 -4.40
C VAL A 331 4.31 16.00 -4.11
N VAL A 332 5.03 15.43 -5.06
CA VAL A 332 6.49 15.31 -5.01
C VAL A 332 7.07 16.41 -5.90
N MET A 333 7.74 17.37 -5.26
CA MET A 333 8.36 18.51 -5.91
C MET A 333 9.88 18.31 -5.93
N PRO A 334 10.51 18.09 -7.09
CA PRO A 334 11.95 17.95 -7.18
C PRO A 334 12.67 19.20 -6.66
N ILE A 335 13.71 19.00 -5.86
CA ILE A 335 14.65 20.03 -5.42
C ILE A 335 15.98 19.67 -6.05
N GLY A 336 16.37 20.42 -7.08
CA GLY A 336 17.53 20.06 -7.91
C GLY A 336 17.30 18.76 -8.69
N THR A 337 18.34 17.94 -8.81
CA THR A 337 18.32 16.73 -9.67
C THR A 337 18.11 15.42 -8.92
N THR A 338 18.39 15.36 -7.62
CA THR A 338 18.40 14.10 -6.87
C THR A 338 17.56 14.10 -5.60
N GLU A 339 16.99 15.23 -5.22
CA GLU A 339 16.21 15.36 -3.98
C GLU A 339 14.78 15.82 -4.30
N ALA A 340 13.87 15.68 -3.34
CA ALA A 340 12.51 16.15 -3.50
C ALA A 340 11.85 16.51 -2.18
N LEU A 341 10.86 17.39 -2.25
CA LEU A 341 9.90 17.63 -1.18
C LEU A 341 8.62 16.88 -1.48
N LYS A 342 8.22 15.95 -0.61
CA LYS A 342 6.89 15.35 -0.63
C LYS A 342 5.99 16.11 0.34
N LEU A 343 4.96 16.78 -0.15
CA LEU A 343 4.12 17.68 0.64
C LEU A 343 2.64 17.33 0.48
N THR A 344 1.91 17.32 1.60
CA THR A 344 0.45 17.23 1.58
C THR A 344 -0.16 18.56 1.14
N VAL A 345 -0.88 18.57 0.01
CA VAL A 345 -1.44 19.81 -0.57
C VAL A 345 -2.96 19.82 -0.64
N ALA A 346 -3.60 18.66 -0.59
CA ALA A 346 -5.03 18.54 -0.80
C ALA A 346 -5.61 17.30 -0.10
N ARG A 347 -6.94 17.16 -0.16
CA ARG A 347 -7.66 15.95 0.28
C ARG A 347 -8.47 15.35 -0.87
N TYR A 348 -8.60 14.03 -0.87
CA TYR A 348 -9.49 13.30 -1.77
C TYR A 348 -10.91 13.21 -1.22
N TYR A 349 -11.85 13.24 -2.15
CA TYR A 349 -13.28 13.04 -1.93
C TYR A 349 -13.80 12.05 -2.97
N LEU A 350 -14.51 11.04 -2.49
CA LEU A 350 -15.12 9.97 -3.29
C LEU A 350 -16.37 10.50 -4.04
N PRO A 351 -16.96 9.72 -4.98
CA PRO A 351 -18.08 10.17 -5.81
C PRO A 351 -19.28 10.69 -5.00
N SER A 352 -19.57 10.09 -3.84
CA SER A 352 -20.64 10.55 -2.92
C SER A 352 -20.34 11.89 -2.23
N GLY A 353 -19.14 12.43 -2.38
CA GLY A 353 -18.67 13.62 -1.69
C GLY A 353 -18.10 13.36 -0.29
N ARG A 354 -18.12 12.12 0.21
CA ARG A 354 -17.47 11.76 1.47
C ARG A 354 -15.95 11.76 1.36
N THR A 355 -15.27 12.05 2.47
CA THR A 355 -13.81 11.90 2.58
C THR A 355 -13.46 10.63 3.35
N ILE A 356 -12.37 9.99 2.96
CA ILE A 356 -11.81 8.81 3.65
C ILE A 356 -10.77 9.20 4.72
N GLN A 357 -10.40 10.48 4.82
CA GLN A 357 -9.35 10.91 5.76
C GLN A 357 -9.73 10.62 7.21
N ALA A 358 -8.89 9.87 7.91
CA ALA A 358 -9.07 9.39 9.29
C ALA A 358 -10.34 8.54 9.53
N VAL A 359 -11.03 8.14 8.47
CA VAL A 359 -12.27 7.36 8.53
C VAL A 359 -12.11 6.05 7.78
N GLY A 360 -11.55 6.07 6.57
CA GLY A 360 -11.48 4.91 5.68
C GLY A 360 -12.79 4.58 4.99
N VAL A 361 -12.79 3.46 4.28
CA VAL A 361 -13.91 2.82 3.61
C VAL A 361 -14.41 1.70 4.52
N THR A 362 -15.68 1.77 4.90
CA THR A 362 -16.37 0.70 5.61
C THR A 362 -16.88 -0.31 4.58
N PRO A 363 -16.56 -1.62 4.70
CA PRO A 363 -17.05 -2.64 3.79
C PRO A 363 -18.58 -2.77 3.87
N ASP A 364 -19.21 -3.16 2.76
CA ASP A 364 -20.64 -3.49 2.73
C ASP A 364 -20.93 -4.75 3.55
N ILE A 365 -20.01 -5.71 3.52
CA ILE A 365 -20.09 -6.96 4.27
C ILE A 365 -18.80 -7.13 5.08
N THR A 366 -18.92 -6.98 6.40
CA THR A 366 -17.81 -7.19 7.33
C THR A 366 -17.53 -8.68 7.47
N VAL A 367 -16.31 -9.10 7.15
CA VAL A 367 -15.82 -10.47 7.36
C VAL A 367 -14.43 -10.39 7.95
N HIS A 368 -14.23 -11.00 9.12
CA HIS A 368 -12.92 -11.00 9.79
C HIS A 368 -11.96 -12.00 9.15
N LEU A 369 -10.66 -11.74 9.29
CA LEU A 369 -9.63 -12.68 8.87
C LEU A 369 -9.78 -14.00 9.65
N GLY A 370 -9.78 -15.12 8.92
CA GLY A 370 -9.95 -16.43 9.54
C GLY A 370 -9.94 -17.55 8.50
N LYS A 371 -10.13 -18.77 8.99
CA LYS A 371 -10.31 -19.98 8.19
C LYS A 371 -11.70 -20.53 8.44
N ILE A 372 -12.30 -21.14 7.44
CA ILE A 372 -13.56 -21.86 7.57
C ILE A 372 -13.22 -23.33 7.73
N GLU A 373 -13.74 -23.96 8.79
CA GLU A 373 -13.60 -25.41 8.93
C GLU A 373 -14.34 -26.10 7.78
N PHE A 374 -13.58 -26.81 6.95
CA PHE A 374 -14.10 -27.71 5.94
C PHE A 374 -14.08 -29.12 6.53
N LYS A 375 -15.27 -29.68 6.77
CA LYS A 375 -15.44 -31.11 7.04
C LYS A 375 -16.16 -31.68 5.84
N GLU A 376 -15.59 -32.71 5.21
CA GLU A 376 -16.35 -33.50 4.26
C GLU A 376 -17.61 -34.00 4.96
N ASP A 377 -18.75 -33.88 4.29
CA ASP A 377 -19.98 -34.43 4.82
C ASP A 377 -19.74 -35.91 5.15
N PRO A 378 -20.16 -36.38 6.34
CA PRO A 378 -20.19 -37.81 6.57
C PRO A 378 -20.99 -38.45 5.44
N ILE A 379 -20.63 -39.67 5.02
CA ILE A 379 -21.38 -40.42 4.01
C ILE A 379 -22.80 -40.63 4.55
N LEU A 380 -23.70 -39.71 4.22
CA LEU A 380 -25.11 -39.75 4.55
C LEU A 380 -25.82 -40.44 3.38
N LEU A 381 -26.69 -41.40 3.71
CA LEU A 381 -27.62 -41.99 2.76
C LEU A 381 -28.42 -40.87 2.08
N LYS A 382 -28.25 -40.73 0.77
CA LYS A 382 -29.05 -39.81 -0.06
C LYS A 382 -30.29 -40.55 -0.56
N GLU A 383 -31.30 -39.80 -1.00
CA GLU A 383 -32.53 -40.36 -1.58
C GLU A 383 -32.22 -41.43 -2.64
N ARG A 384 -31.23 -41.17 -3.52
CA ARG A 384 -30.76 -42.12 -4.56
C ARG A 384 -30.22 -43.46 -4.04
N ASP A 385 -29.80 -43.52 -2.78
CA ASP A 385 -29.25 -44.73 -2.15
C ASP A 385 -30.36 -45.59 -1.52
N LEU A 386 -31.61 -45.10 -1.48
CA LEU A 386 -32.76 -45.83 -0.96
C LEU A 386 -33.31 -46.81 -2.00
N LYS A 387 -33.67 -48.02 -1.54
CA LYS A 387 -34.20 -49.12 -2.37
C LYS A 387 -35.47 -48.79 -3.18
N LYS A 388 -36.20 -47.73 -2.83
CA LYS A 388 -37.46 -47.32 -3.47
C LYS A 388 -37.48 -45.82 -3.77
N HIS A 389 -36.32 -45.24 -4.04
CA HIS A 389 -36.27 -43.85 -4.50
C HIS A 389 -37.05 -43.73 -5.82
N LEU A 390 -37.59 -42.54 -6.08
CA LEU A 390 -38.53 -42.29 -7.18
C LEU A 390 -37.84 -42.29 -8.56
N GLU A 391 -37.31 -43.45 -8.98
CA GLU A 391 -36.67 -43.66 -10.29
C GLU A 391 -37.65 -43.37 -11.44
N GLU A 392 -38.93 -43.75 -11.29
CA GLU A 392 -39.94 -43.57 -12.34
C GLU A 392 -40.35 -42.10 -12.58
N GLU A 393 -40.24 -41.22 -11.58
CA GLU A 393 -40.50 -39.79 -11.77
C GLU A 393 -39.32 -39.09 -12.47
N LEU A 394 -38.09 -39.47 -12.16
CA LEU A 394 -36.89 -38.95 -12.82
C LEU A 394 -36.86 -39.31 -14.31
N VAL A 395 -37.29 -40.52 -14.67
CA VAL A 395 -37.39 -40.98 -16.07
C VAL A 395 -38.44 -40.17 -16.86
N LYS A 396 -39.51 -39.70 -16.23
CA LYS A 396 -40.56 -38.87 -16.86
C LYS A 396 -40.13 -37.41 -17.05
N ILE A 397 -39.22 -36.91 -16.22
CA ILE A 397 -38.74 -35.52 -16.27
C ILE A 397 -37.55 -35.36 -17.24
N ASP A 398 -36.59 -36.28 -17.24
CA ASP A 398 -35.30 -36.08 -17.94
C ASP A 398 -35.16 -36.78 -19.30
N GLY A 399 -36.14 -37.55 -19.77
CA GLY A 399 -36.22 -38.03 -21.17
C GLY A 399 -35.06 -38.90 -21.69
N LYS A 400 -34.03 -39.20 -20.90
CA LYS A 400 -32.96 -40.17 -21.20
C LYS A 400 -32.24 -40.58 -19.91
N VAL A 401 -32.32 -41.87 -19.59
CA VAL A 401 -31.50 -42.51 -18.55
C VAL A 401 -30.03 -42.46 -18.99
N SER A 402 -29.23 -41.59 -18.37
CA SER A 402 -27.78 -41.68 -18.44
C SER A 402 -27.33 -42.55 -17.26
N LYS A 403 -26.92 -43.78 -17.55
CA LYS A 403 -26.22 -44.63 -16.59
C LYS A 403 -24.82 -44.04 -16.38
N THR A 404 -24.62 -43.25 -15.34
CA THR A 404 -23.29 -42.99 -14.79
C THR A 404 -23.03 -44.01 -13.69
N SER A 405 -22.25 -45.04 -14.06
CA SER A 405 -21.62 -45.96 -13.12
C SER A 405 -20.45 -45.26 -12.46
N ASP A 406 -20.64 -44.76 -11.24
CA ASP A 406 -19.53 -44.34 -10.38
C ASP A 406 -18.90 -45.59 -9.75
N ASN A 407 -17.83 -46.06 -10.38
CA ASN A 407 -16.83 -46.92 -9.76
C ASN A 407 -15.49 -46.60 -10.41
N ASN A 408 -14.72 -45.72 -9.77
CA ASN A 408 -13.26 -45.81 -9.65
C ASN A 408 -12.75 -44.72 -8.69
N ILE A 409 -12.78 -45.05 -7.40
CA ILE A 409 -11.83 -44.46 -6.45
C ILE A 409 -10.52 -45.23 -6.67
N SER A 410 -9.74 -44.79 -7.66
CA SER A 410 -8.33 -45.13 -7.75
C SER A 410 -7.53 -43.98 -7.14
N SER A 411 -7.06 -44.23 -5.93
CA SER A 411 -6.03 -43.49 -5.23
C SER A 411 -4.72 -43.55 -6.02
N GLU A 412 -4.57 -42.67 -7.01
CA GLU A 412 -3.29 -42.38 -7.62
C GLU A 412 -2.62 -41.21 -6.90
N ASN A 413 -1.60 -41.58 -6.11
CA ASN A 413 -0.55 -40.68 -5.64
C ASN A 413 0.22 -40.11 -6.85
N ASN A 414 -0.36 -39.12 -7.52
CA ASN A 414 0.39 -38.26 -8.43
C ASN A 414 0.79 -37.02 -7.65
N THR A 415 2.09 -36.85 -7.45
CA THR A 415 2.72 -35.58 -7.08
C THR A 415 2.38 -34.54 -8.15
N THR A 416 1.21 -33.93 -8.03
CA THR A 416 0.75 -32.87 -8.92
C THR A 416 1.67 -31.69 -8.74
N LYS A 417 2.29 -31.24 -9.83
CA LYS A 417 2.82 -29.87 -9.91
C LYS A 417 1.67 -28.96 -9.46
N ILE A 418 1.84 -28.28 -8.34
CA ILE A 418 0.89 -27.27 -7.89
C ILE A 418 0.83 -26.22 -9.00
N ASP A 419 -0.30 -26.11 -9.68
CA ASP A 419 -0.53 -25.03 -10.61
C ASP A 419 -0.75 -23.76 -9.81
N ASP A 420 0.30 -22.94 -9.70
CA ASP A 420 0.26 -21.69 -8.95
C ASP A 420 -0.77 -20.68 -9.51
N THR A 421 -1.34 -20.93 -10.71
CA THR A 421 -2.36 -20.09 -11.34
C THR A 421 -3.79 -20.38 -10.88
N ILE A 422 -4.02 -21.49 -10.15
CA ILE A 422 -5.35 -21.88 -9.67
C ILE A 422 -5.39 -21.76 -8.15
N ILE A 423 -6.47 -21.18 -7.62
CA ILE A 423 -6.78 -21.25 -6.19
C ILE A 423 -7.68 -22.48 -5.99
N THR A 424 -7.12 -23.47 -5.29
CA THR A 424 -7.83 -24.71 -4.94
C THR A 424 -8.93 -24.45 -3.91
N GLU A 425 -9.92 -25.35 -3.85
CA GLU A 425 -10.96 -25.29 -2.82
C GLU A 425 -10.38 -25.29 -1.41
N GLU A 426 -9.38 -26.13 -1.13
CA GLU A 426 -8.70 -26.15 0.16
C GLU A 426 -8.06 -24.79 0.51
N GLN A 427 -7.43 -24.12 -0.46
CA GLN A 427 -6.87 -22.78 -0.27
C GLN A 427 -7.97 -21.73 -0.04
N LEU A 428 -9.10 -21.86 -0.74
CA LEU A 428 -10.25 -20.97 -0.57
C LEU A 428 -10.82 -21.04 0.84
N TYR A 429 -10.98 -22.24 1.42
CA TYR A 429 -11.48 -22.41 2.80
C TYR A 429 -10.46 -21.97 3.88
N LYS A 430 -9.17 -21.84 3.53
CA LYS A 430 -8.15 -21.23 4.41
C LYS A 430 -8.21 -19.70 4.47
N ASP A 431 -9.11 -19.06 3.72
CA ASP A 431 -9.32 -17.62 3.73
C ASP A 431 -10.82 -17.31 3.75
N ALA A 432 -11.37 -17.09 4.95
CA ALA A 432 -12.79 -16.83 5.14
C ALA A 432 -13.28 -15.59 4.36
N GLN A 433 -12.47 -14.54 4.26
CA GLN A 433 -12.82 -13.34 3.50
C GLN A 433 -12.92 -13.66 2.00
N LEU A 434 -11.93 -14.36 1.45
CA LEU A 434 -11.95 -14.78 0.05
C LEU A 434 -13.12 -15.72 -0.25
N LYS A 435 -13.38 -16.72 0.61
CA LYS A 435 -14.53 -17.61 0.46
C LYS A 435 -15.85 -16.85 0.44
N SER A 436 -16.07 -15.95 1.39
CA SER A 436 -17.26 -15.11 1.43
C SER A 436 -17.38 -14.24 0.17
N ALA A 437 -16.30 -13.62 -0.29
CA ALA A 437 -16.30 -12.82 -1.52
C ALA A 437 -16.68 -13.66 -2.75
N VAL A 438 -16.14 -14.88 -2.86
CA VAL A 438 -16.51 -15.82 -3.94
C VAL A 438 -17.98 -16.23 -3.87
N ASP A 439 -18.51 -16.49 -2.67
CA ASP A 439 -19.92 -16.86 -2.50
C ASP A 439 -20.87 -15.71 -2.89
N ILE A 440 -20.56 -14.48 -2.45
CA ILE A 440 -21.29 -13.27 -2.85
C ILE A 440 -21.23 -13.11 -4.37
N LEU A 441 -20.04 -13.26 -4.95
CA LEU A 441 -19.85 -13.13 -6.39
C LEU A 441 -20.65 -14.18 -7.17
N LYS A 442 -20.70 -15.43 -6.71
CA LYS A 442 -21.55 -16.49 -7.28
C LYS A 442 -23.02 -16.10 -7.24
N ALA A 443 -23.51 -15.58 -6.11
CA ALA A 443 -24.87 -15.09 -6.01
C ALA A 443 -25.15 -13.96 -7.02
N LEU A 444 -24.24 -13.00 -7.16
CA LEU A 444 -24.34 -11.92 -8.16
C LEU A 444 -24.33 -12.43 -9.60
N ILE A 445 -23.51 -13.44 -9.91
CA ILE A 445 -23.47 -14.09 -11.24
C ILE A 445 -24.82 -14.74 -11.56
N ILE A 446 -25.45 -15.40 -10.57
CA ILE A 446 -26.75 -16.06 -10.74
C ILE A 446 -27.85 -15.00 -10.96
N THR A 447 -27.90 -13.95 -10.13
CA THR A 447 -28.95 -12.93 -10.22
C THR A 447 -28.82 -12.06 -11.47
N ASN A 448 -27.60 -11.74 -11.91
CA ASN A 448 -27.40 -11.00 -13.17
C ASN A 448 -27.79 -11.80 -14.43
N LYS A 449 -27.86 -13.13 -14.36
CA LYS A 449 -28.41 -13.94 -15.47
C LYS A 449 -29.93 -13.82 -15.60
N GLY A 450 -30.65 -13.51 -14.51
CA GLY A 450 -32.11 -13.34 -14.51
C GLY A 450 -32.60 -11.99 -15.03
N ASN A 451 -31.72 -11.01 -15.17
CA ASN A 451 -32.03 -9.66 -15.68
C ASN A 451 -31.70 -9.47 -17.19
N LYS A 452 -31.37 -10.56 -17.89
CA LYS A 452 -31.26 -10.61 -19.35
C LYS A 452 -32.45 -11.38 -19.90
#